data_AF-A0A1V4JF04-F1
#
_entry.id   AF-A0A1V4JF04-F1
#
_cell.length_a   1.000
_cell.length_b   1.000
_cell.length_c   1.000
_cell.angle_alpha   90.00
_cell.angle_beta   90.00
_cell.angle_gamma   90.00
#
_symmetry.space_group_name_H-M   'P 1'
#
loop_
_entity.id
_entity.type
_entity.pdbx_description
1 polymer ?
#
loop_
_entity_poly.entity_id
_entity_poly.type
_entity_poly.pdbx_seq_one_letter_code
_entity_poly.pdbx_strand_id
1 'polypeptide(L)'
;MGILSSSEESKSLSPYACLPPASAPARPLGSHRSQPDSASDLLSALSQEERDLIEPVIALGYPTRKAILTLQKTGKQSLSQFLSYLGACDRLLKQGYEEGQVEEAMEMFQYSEKKAAEFLHLLAQFNDMGFQQNEVKEVLLLCGNQKEKALEELVMKTQ
;
A
#
# COMPACT_ATOMS: atom_id res chain seq x y z
N MET A 1 36.40 -53.84 -18.72
CA MET A 1 35.09 -53.17 -18.81
C MET A 1 34.10 -54.00 -18.01
N GLY A 2 33.52 -53.42 -16.96
CA GLY A 2 32.62 -54.08 -16.02
C GLY A 2 32.65 -53.33 -14.70
N ILE A 3 31.47 -52.93 -14.21
CA ILE A 3 31.22 -51.77 -13.35
C ILE A 3 30.88 -52.16 -11.89
N LEU A 4 30.97 -51.15 -11.02
CA LEU A 4 30.41 -50.98 -9.67
C LEU A 4 31.01 -51.80 -8.50
N SER A 5 31.55 -51.08 -7.52
CA SER A 5 31.43 -51.45 -6.10
C SER A 5 31.41 -50.20 -5.24
N SER A 6 30.42 -50.14 -4.34
CA SER A 6 30.19 -49.09 -3.34
C SER A 6 31.04 -49.29 -2.08
N SER A 7 31.08 -48.20 -1.29
CA SER A 7 31.24 -48.13 0.16
C SER A 7 32.64 -48.16 0.78
N GLU A 8 32.94 -47.00 1.36
CA GLU A 8 33.45 -46.75 2.72
C GLU A 8 34.75 -47.44 3.18
N GLU A 9 35.75 -46.62 3.48
CA GLU A 9 36.70 -46.94 4.55
C GLU A 9 36.95 -45.73 5.46
N SER A 10 36.74 -45.98 6.75
CA SER A 10 36.91 -45.09 7.90
C SER A 10 38.38 -44.92 8.31
N LYS A 11 38.72 -43.74 8.84
CA LYS A 11 39.73 -43.42 9.89
C LYS A 11 40.06 -41.92 9.76
N SER A 12 40.25 -41.10 10.78
CA SER A 12 40.62 -41.29 12.17
C SER A 12 40.28 -39.99 12.94
N LEU A 13 40.09 -40.13 14.24
CA LEU A 13 39.81 -39.09 15.22
C LEU A 13 41.02 -38.17 15.50
N SER A 14 40.75 -36.85 15.60
CA SER A 14 41.38 -35.80 16.45
C SER A 14 42.89 -35.52 16.26
N PRO A 15 43.54 -34.49 16.87
CA PRO A 15 43.09 -33.26 17.57
C PRO A 15 43.81 -31.96 17.09
N TYR A 16 43.25 -30.79 17.42
CA TYR A 16 43.93 -29.47 17.55
C TYR A 16 44.81 -28.94 16.38
N ALA A 17 44.21 -28.07 15.55
CA ALA A 17 44.92 -26.92 14.99
C ALA A 17 44.23 -25.64 15.50
N CYS A 18 44.85 -25.04 16.51
CA CYS A 18 44.47 -23.76 17.09
C CYS A 18 44.53 -22.66 16.01
N LEU A 19 43.43 -21.96 15.78
CA LEU A 19 43.45 -20.64 15.13
C LEU A 19 43.14 -19.56 16.19
N PRO A 20 43.91 -18.46 16.22
CA PRO A 20 43.84 -17.45 17.28
C PRO A 20 42.57 -16.58 17.19
N PRO A 21 42.13 -15.97 18.32
CA PRO A 21 41.02 -15.04 18.35
C PRO A 21 41.53 -13.64 17.97
N ALA A 22 40.97 -13.04 16.92
CA ALA A 22 41.16 -11.62 16.65
C ALA A 22 39.80 -10.96 16.54
N SER A 23 39.49 -10.20 17.59
CA SER A 23 38.38 -9.29 17.76
C SER A 23 38.05 -8.52 16.48
N ALA A 24 36.88 -8.79 15.90
CA ALA A 24 36.17 -7.81 15.12
C ALA A 24 34.86 -7.52 15.86
N PRO A 25 34.60 -6.28 16.31
CA PRO A 25 33.23 -5.92 16.61
C PRO A 25 32.48 -5.94 15.27
N ALA A 26 31.73 -7.01 15.03
CA ALA A 26 30.66 -6.98 14.05
C ALA A 26 29.69 -5.90 14.54
N ARG A 27 29.84 -4.69 13.97
CA ARG A 27 28.86 -3.62 14.06
C ARG A 27 27.49 -4.25 13.81
N PRO A 28 26.50 -4.08 14.70
CA PRO A 28 25.13 -4.26 14.29
C PRO A 28 24.85 -3.23 13.19
N LEU A 29 24.88 -3.71 11.95
CA LEU A 29 24.21 -3.10 10.82
C LEU A 29 22.74 -2.99 11.21
N GLY A 30 22.34 -1.78 11.55
CA GLY A 30 20.97 -1.46 11.96
C GLY A 30 20.71 0.02 12.21
N SER A 31 21.62 0.93 11.80
CA SER A 31 21.30 2.35 11.68
C SER A 31 20.63 2.61 10.34
N HIS A 32 19.37 2.20 10.20
CA HIS A 32 18.45 2.81 9.25
C HIS A 32 17.30 3.43 10.03
N ARG A 33 17.60 4.46 10.82
CA ARG A 33 16.56 5.43 11.20
C ARG A 33 17.12 6.84 11.21
N SER A 34 17.77 7.19 10.12
CA SER A 34 18.03 8.58 9.77
C SER A 34 17.58 8.78 8.32
N GLN A 35 16.28 8.89 8.10
CA GLN A 35 15.73 9.59 6.93
C GLN A 35 15.07 10.92 7.37
N PRO A 36 15.69 11.78 8.21
CA PRO A 36 15.19 13.13 8.44
C PRO A 36 15.53 14.04 7.26
N ASP A 37 16.73 13.94 6.67
CA ASP A 37 17.16 14.84 5.59
C ASP A 37 16.17 14.84 4.41
N SER A 38 15.78 13.65 3.92
CA SER A 38 14.82 13.57 2.83
C SER A 38 13.40 14.01 3.19
N ALA A 39 12.99 14.01 4.46
CA ALA A 39 11.66 14.47 4.86
C ALA A 39 11.63 15.99 5.08
N SER A 40 12.68 16.52 5.70
CA SER A 40 12.88 17.97 5.90
C SER A 40 13.08 18.72 4.58
N ASP A 41 13.81 18.12 3.62
CA ASP A 41 13.96 18.67 2.27
C ASP A 41 12.62 18.74 1.54
N LEU A 42 11.80 17.69 1.64
CA LEU A 42 10.47 17.65 1.03
C LEU A 42 9.54 18.71 1.64
N LEU A 43 9.56 18.90 2.96
CA LEU A 43 8.78 19.95 3.63
C LEU A 43 9.24 21.36 3.22
N SER A 44 10.55 21.55 3.06
CA SER A 44 11.13 22.85 2.68
C SER A 44 10.78 23.26 1.24
N ALA A 45 10.50 22.28 0.37
CA ALA A 45 10.05 22.50 -1.01
C ALA A 45 8.57 22.96 -1.09
N LEU A 46 7.81 22.85 0.00
CA LEU A 46 6.39 23.21 0.05
C LEU A 46 6.17 24.66 0.48
N SER A 47 5.06 25.23 0.02
CA SER A 47 4.60 26.54 0.46
C SER A 47 4.25 26.54 1.96
N GLN A 48 4.13 27.73 2.54
CA GLN A 48 3.76 27.84 3.95
C GLN A 48 2.35 27.27 4.18
N GLU A 49 1.40 27.53 3.28
CA GLU A 49 0.04 27.02 3.37
C GLU A 49 0.00 25.49 3.33
N GLU A 50 0.84 24.87 2.50
CA GLU A 50 0.95 23.41 2.42
C GLU A 50 1.53 22.79 3.69
N ARG A 51 2.56 23.44 4.27
CA ARG A 51 3.15 23.03 5.55
C ARG A 51 2.15 23.13 6.70
N ASP A 52 1.37 24.20 6.75
CA ASP A 52 0.32 24.40 7.78
C ASP A 52 -0.75 23.28 7.72
N LEU A 53 -0.97 22.66 6.56
CA LEU A 53 -1.86 21.50 6.40
C LEU A 53 -1.18 20.18 6.81
N ILE A 54 0.12 20.05 6.60
CA ILE A 54 0.87 18.80 6.86
C ILE A 54 1.31 18.66 8.33
N GLU A 55 1.69 19.75 8.99
CA GLU A 55 2.17 19.71 10.38
C GLU A 55 1.18 19.02 11.34
N PRO A 56 -0.13 19.32 11.33
CA PRO A 56 -1.10 18.63 12.18
C PRO A 56 -1.20 17.13 11.86
N VAL A 57 -1.03 16.76 10.59
CA VAL A 57 -1.09 15.36 10.13
C VAL A 57 0.12 14.56 10.61
N ILE A 58 1.32 15.16 10.58
CA ILE A 58 2.52 14.55 11.16
C ILE A 58 2.37 14.41 12.68
N ALA A 59 1.80 15.42 13.36
CA ALA A 59 1.55 15.37 14.80
C ALA A 59 0.55 14.26 15.19
N LEU A 60 -0.37 13.90 14.31
CA LEU A 60 -1.27 12.74 14.45
C LEU A 60 -0.59 11.38 14.20
N GLY A 61 0.68 11.38 13.78
CA GLY A 61 1.49 10.18 13.59
C GLY A 61 1.56 9.67 12.15
N TYR A 62 1.01 10.39 11.17
CA TYR A 62 1.15 10.01 9.76
C TYR A 62 2.58 10.28 9.26
N PRO A 63 3.15 9.41 8.41
CA PRO A 63 4.44 9.65 7.79
C PRO A 63 4.44 10.94 6.95
N THR A 64 5.49 11.75 7.07
CA THR A 64 5.65 13.00 6.29
C THR A 64 5.44 12.79 4.80
N ARG A 65 6.07 11.76 4.21
CA ARG A 65 5.89 11.44 2.78
C ARG A 65 4.43 11.16 2.42
N LYS A 66 3.69 10.44 3.26
CA LYS A 66 2.27 10.13 3.02
C LYS A 66 1.43 11.40 3.04
N ALA A 67 1.65 12.27 4.04
CA ALA A 67 0.96 13.55 4.11
C ALA A 67 1.20 14.43 2.87
N ILE A 68 2.45 14.52 2.41
CA ILE A 68 2.80 15.29 1.20
C ILE A 68 2.14 14.70 -0.05
N LEU A 69 2.24 13.38 -0.24
CA LEU A 69 1.61 12.71 -1.39
C LEU A 69 0.09 12.89 -1.39
N THR A 70 -0.53 12.77 -0.22
CA THR A 70 -1.96 13.00 -0.08
C THR A 70 -2.31 14.45 -0.41
N LEU A 71 -1.54 15.42 0.06
CA LEU A 71 -1.81 16.84 -0.20
C LEU A 71 -1.73 17.15 -1.70
N GLN A 72 -0.74 16.58 -2.38
CA GLN A 72 -0.60 16.70 -3.83
C GLN A 72 -1.77 16.09 -4.60
N LYS A 73 -2.29 14.93 -4.14
CA LYS A 73 -3.47 14.27 -4.73
C LYS A 73 -4.75 15.07 -4.48
N THR A 74 -5.02 15.46 -3.24
CA THR A 74 -6.25 16.17 -2.87
C THR A 74 -6.24 17.64 -3.33
N GLY A 75 -5.06 18.22 -3.58
CA GLY A 75 -4.87 19.61 -3.96
C GLY A 75 -5.08 20.58 -2.79
N LYS A 76 -5.34 21.85 -3.11
CA LYS A 76 -5.56 22.96 -2.14
C LYS A 76 -6.92 22.86 -1.44
N GLN A 77 -7.12 21.79 -0.69
CA GLN A 77 -8.30 21.54 0.13
C GLN A 77 -8.10 22.12 1.55
N SER A 78 -9.19 22.25 2.29
CA SER A 78 -9.11 22.61 3.72
C SER A 78 -8.49 21.49 4.55
N LEU A 79 -7.88 21.82 5.70
CA LEU A 79 -7.34 20.83 6.65
C LEU A 79 -8.37 19.78 7.04
N SER A 80 -9.64 20.18 7.21
CA SER A 80 -10.74 19.26 7.53
C SER A 80 -10.97 18.22 6.42
N GLN A 81 -10.98 18.66 5.15
CA GLN A 81 -11.13 17.74 4.02
C GLN A 81 -9.92 16.82 3.86
N PHE A 82 -8.72 17.36 4.05
CA PHE A 82 -7.48 16.60 4.02
C PHE A 82 -7.45 15.49 5.09
N LEU A 83 -7.82 15.81 6.33
CA LEU A 83 -7.96 14.85 7.42
C LEU A 83 -9.10 13.85 7.19
N SER A 84 -10.22 14.32 6.64
CA SER A 84 -11.35 13.46 6.29
C SER A 84 -10.95 12.42 5.24
N TYR A 85 -10.23 12.83 4.19
CA TYR A 85 -9.68 11.93 3.18
C TYR A 85 -8.73 10.90 3.80
N LEU A 86 -7.74 11.34 4.59
CA LEU A 86 -6.79 10.43 5.23
C LEU A 86 -7.51 9.40 6.11
N GLY A 87 -8.45 9.87 6.92
CA GLY A 87 -9.24 8.99 7.77
C GLY A 87 -10.12 8.03 6.97
N ALA A 88 -10.69 8.46 5.85
CA ALA A 88 -11.47 7.60 4.95
C ALA A 88 -10.60 6.49 4.34
N CYS A 89 -9.43 6.84 3.82
CA CYS A 89 -8.48 5.87 3.29
C CYS A 89 -8.08 4.85 4.36
N ASP A 90 -7.74 5.29 5.57
CA ASP A 90 -7.39 4.40 6.67
C ASP A 90 -8.54 3.47 7.09
N ARG A 91 -9.79 3.95 7.07
CA ARG A 91 -10.97 3.13 7.36
C ARG A 91 -11.24 2.10 6.27
N LEU A 92 -10.98 2.42 5.00
CA LEU A 92 -11.11 1.49 3.89
C LEU A 92 -9.98 0.44 3.92
N LEU A 93 -8.73 0.86 4.14
CA LEU A 93 -7.59 -0.05 4.31
C LEU A 93 -7.81 -1.05 5.44
N LYS A 94 -8.36 -0.60 6.58
CA LYS A 94 -8.71 -1.47 7.72
C LYS A 94 -9.79 -2.51 7.40
N GLN A 95 -10.59 -2.30 6.37
CA GLN A 95 -11.58 -3.28 5.90
C GLN A 95 -10.93 -4.38 5.03
N GLY A 96 -9.63 -4.27 4.72
CA GLY A 96 -8.90 -5.24 3.90
C GLY A 96 -8.84 -4.90 2.43
N TYR A 97 -9.22 -3.68 2.03
CA TYR A 97 -9.00 -3.20 0.66
C TYR A 97 -7.54 -2.78 0.46
N GLU A 98 -7.02 -3.03 -0.74
CA GLU A 98 -5.65 -2.65 -1.12
C GLU A 98 -5.53 -1.14 -1.31
N GLU A 99 -4.36 -0.57 -0.98
CA GLU A 99 -4.11 0.88 -1.07
C GLU A 99 -4.38 1.42 -2.47
N GLY A 100 -3.94 0.71 -3.51
CA GLY A 100 -4.22 1.12 -4.90
C GLY A 100 -5.71 1.15 -5.26
N GLN A 101 -6.51 0.21 -4.73
CA GLN A 101 -7.96 0.19 -4.97
C GLN A 101 -8.67 1.32 -4.22
N VAL A 102 -8.26 1.57 -2.97
CA VAL A 102 -8.79 2.67 -2.16
C VAL A 102 -8.49 4.01 -2.81
N GLU A 103 -7.25 4.23 -3.25
CA GLU A 103 -6.87 5.45 -3.96
C GLU A 103 -7.68 5.63 -5.24
N GLU A 104 -7.77 4.60 -6.08
CA GLU A 104 -8.55 4.64 -7.33
C GLU A 104 -10.03 4.97 -7.07
N ALA A 105 -10.66 4.29 -6.11
CA ALA A 105 -12.06 4.53 -5.76
C ALA A 105 -12.28 5.95 -5.20
N MET A 106 -11.37 6.43 -4.36
CA MET A 106 -11.44 7.78 -3.81
C MET A 106 -11.31 8.83 -4.93
N GLU A 107 -10.44 8.63 -5.92
CA GLU A 107 -10.30 9.53 -7.08
C GLU A 107 -11.56 9.50 -7.97
N MET A 108 -12.09 8.32 -8.27
CA MET A 108 -13.31 8.14 -9.07
C MET A 108 -14.55 8.82 -8.49
N PHE A 109 -14.67 8.86 -7.16
CA PHE A 109 -15.85 9.41 -6.48
C PHE A 109 -15.60 10.76 -5.78
N GLN A 110 -14.65 11.55 -6.28
CA GLN A 110 -14.36 12.90 -5.77
C GLN A 110 -14.12 12.91 -4.25
N TYR A 111 -13.34 11.94 -3.78
CA TYR A 111 -12.93 11.78 -2.39
C TYR A 111 -14.08 11.52 -1.41
N SER A 112 -15.22 11.02 -1.90
CA SER A 112 -16.35 10.62 -1.06
C SER A 112 -16.14 9.21 -0.49
N GLU A 113 -15.85 9.12 0.82
CA GLU A 113 -15.69 7.84 1.53
C GLU A 113 -16.87 6.88 1.27
N LYS A 114 -18.10 7.37 1.46
CA LYS A 114 -19.30 6.54 1.33
C LYS A 114 -19.40 5.90 -0.06
N LYS A 115 -19.21 6.71 -1.11
CA LYS A 115 -19.29 6.21 -2.49
C LYS A 115 -18.11 5.31 -2.84
N ALA A 116 -16.90 5.63 -2.38
CA ALA A 116 -15.73 4.78 -2.58
C ALA A 116 -15.90 3.41 -1.90
N ALA A 117 -16.43 3.38 -0.67
CA ALA A 117 -16.75 2.14 0.05
C ALA A 117 -17.79 1.30 -0.70
N GLU A 118 -18.89 1.92 -1.14
CA GLU A 118 -19.94 1.27 -1.92
C GLU A 118 -19.39 0.69 -3.23
N PHE A 119 -18.57 1.46 -3.95
CA PHE A 119 -17.93 1.01 -5.17
C PHE A 119 -17.02 -0.19 -4.94
N LEU A 120 -16.13 -0.15 -3.95
CA LEU A 120 -15.21 -1.25 -3.64
C LEU A 120 -15.98 -2.53 -3.28
N HIS A 121 -17.05 -2.38 -2.51
CA HIS A 121 -17.91 -3.50 -2.12
C HIS A 121 -18.67 -4.12 -3.30
N LEU A 122 -19.19 -3.29 -4.21
CA LEU A 122 -19.88 -3.77 -5.42
C LEU A 122 -18.90 -4.37 -6.43
N LEU A 123 -17.74 -3.76 -6.60
CA LEU A 123 -16.68 -4.25 -7.47
C LEU A 123 -16.22 -5.65 -7.05
N ALA A 124 -15.98 -5.87 -5.75
CA ALA A 124 -15.65 -7.19 -5.23
C ALA A 124 -16.77 -8.19 -5.50
N GLN A 125 -18.03 -7.85 -5.17
CA GLN A 125 -19.18 -8.72 -5.41
C GLN A 125 -19.34 -9.13 -6.88
N PHE A 126 -19.20 -8.19 -7.82
CA PHE A 126 -19.35 -8.49 -9.24
C PHE A 126 -18.15 -9.28 -9.80
N ASN A 127 -16.94 -9.05 -9.29
CA ASN A 127 -15.79 -9.88 -9.63
C ASN A 127 -16.00 -11.34 -9.16
N ASP A 128 -16.56 -11.54 -7.95
CA ASP A 128 -16.90 -12.87 -7.43
C ASP A 128 -17.97 -13.58 -8.26
N MET A 129 -18.84 -12.83 -8.94
CA MET A 129 -19.82 -13.36 -9.91
C MET A 129 -19.20 -13.69 -11.28
N GLY A 130 -17.93 -13.34 -11.51
CA GLY A 130 -17.21 -13.61 -12.76
C GLY A 130 -17.29 -12.51 -13.82
N PHE A 131 -17.83 -11.33 -13.49
CA PHE A 131 -17.83 -10.20 -14.40
C PHE A 131 -16.41 -9.62 -14.58
N GLN A 132 -16.14 -9.06 -15.76
CA GLN A 132 -14.84 -8.46 -16.04
C GLN A 132 -14.66 -7.14 -15.29
N GLN A 133 -13.57 -7.01 -14.53
CA GLN A 133 -13.35 -5.87 -13.64
C GLN A 133 -13.46 -4.50 -14.35
N ASN A 134 -12.87 -4.35 -15.53
CA ASN A 134 -12.91 -3.09 -16.28
C ASN A 134 -14.35 -2.69 -16.63
N GLU A 135 -15.14 -3.66 -17.06
CA GLU A 135 -16.54 -3.43 -17.44
C GLU A 135 -17.40 -3.09 -16.21
N VAL A 136 -17.19 -3.82 -15.11
CA VAL A 136 -17.83 -3.52 -13.82
C VAL A 136 -17.53 -2.09 -13.38
N LYS A 137 -16.27 -1.65 -13.45
CA LYS A 137 -15.88 -0.29 -13.08
C LYS A 137 -16.62 0.75 -13.92
N GLU A 138 -16.64 0.59 -15.25
CA GLU A 138 -17.35 1.51 -16.15
C GLU A 138 -18.84 1.60 -15.83
N VAL A 139 -19.50 0.45 -15.66
CA VAL A 139 -20.94 0.38 -15.39
C VAL A 139 -21.27 0.97 -14.01
N LEU A 140 -20.45 0.69 -13.00
CA LEU A 140 -20.63 1.27 -11.66
C LEU A 140 -20.51 2.80 -11.69
N LEU A 141 -19.58 3.35 -12.47
CA LEU A 141 -19.46 4.80 -12.66
C LEU A 141 -20.67 5.39 -13.37
N LEU A 142 -21.14 4.74 -14.44
CA LEU A 142 -22.34 5.18 -15.20
C LEU A 142 -23.61 5.14 -14.34
N CYS A 143 -23.74 4.12 -13.50
CA CYS A 143 -24.91 3.92 -12.65
C CYS A 143 -24.81 4.66 -11.32
N GLY A 144 -23.65 5.23 -10.98
CA GLY A 144 -23.42 5.91 -9.71
C GLY A 144 -23.54 4.96 -8.50
N ASN A 145 -22.96 3.76 -8.60
CA ASN A 145 -23.02 2.69 -7.60
C ASN A 145 -24.43 2.13 -7.31
N GLN A 146 -25.38 2.27 -8.25
CA GLN A 146 -26.68 1.60 -8.15
C GLN A 146 -26.54 0.13 -8.53
N LYS A 147 -26.60 -0.77 -7.54
CA LYS A 147 -26.34 -2.21 -7.70
C LYS A 147 -27.25 -2.85 -8.73
N GLU A 148 -28.55 -2.64 -8.63
CA GLU A 148 -29.56 -3.30 -9.48
C GLU A 148 -29.38 -2.88 -10.94
N LYS A 149 -29.21 -1.58 -11.17
CA LYS A 149 -28.98 -1.02 -12.50
C LYS A 149 -27.65 -1.51 -13.08
N ALA A 150 -26.60 -1.55 -12.28
CA ALA A 150 -25.29 -2.03 -12.72
C ALA A 150 -25.33 -3.52 -13.10
N LEU A 151 -26.04 -4.34 -12.33
CA LEU A 151 -26.21 -5.75 -12.63
C LEU A 151 -27.00 -5.98 -13.92
N GLU A 152 -28.09 -5.23 -14.12
CA GLU A 152 -28.88 -5.28 -15.35
C GLU A 152 -28.02 -4.98 -16.59
N GLU A 153 -27.28 -3.87 -16.55
CA GLU A 153 -26.38 -3.45 -17.63
C GLU A 153 -25.27 -4.50 -17.90
N LEU A 154 -24.65 -5.05 -16.85
CA LEU A 154 -23.61 -6.08 -17.00
C LEU A 154 -24.16 -7.35 -17.65
N VAL A 155 -25.34 -7.82 -17.21
CA VAL A 155 -25.96 -9.02 -17.79
C VAL A 155 -26.34 -8.80 -19.26
N MET A 156 -26.84 -7.60 -19.61
CA MET A 156 -27.19 -7.26 -21.00
C MET A 156 -25.96 -7.23 -21.92
N LYS A 157 -24.81 -6.76 -21.44
CA LYS A 157 -23.57 -6.70 -22.23
C LYS A 157 -22.90 -8.06 -22.42
N THR A 158 -23.16 -9.01 -21.53
CA THR A 158 -22.63 -10.39 -21.62
C THR A 158 -23.44 -11.34 -22.51
N GLN A 159 -24.59 -10.90 -23.07
CA GLN A 159 -25.43 -11.67 -24.02
C GLN A 159 -25.07 -11.35 -25.48
#